data_AF-C5ASS6-F1
#
_entry.id   AF-C5ASS6-F1
#
_cell.length_a   1.000
_cell.length_b   1.000
_cell.length_c   1.000
_cell.angle_alpha   90.00
_cell.angle_beta   90.00
_cell.angle_gamma   90.00
#
_symmetry.space_group_name_H-M   'P 1'
#
loop_
_entity.id
_entity.type
_entity.pdbx_description
1 polymer ?
#
loop_
_entity_poly.entity_id
_entity_poly.type
_entity_poly.pdbx_seq_one_letter_code
_entity_poly.pdbx_strand_id
1 'polypeptide(L)' 'MDGDTIPTGTEGTVVAVWRGGEAYEVEFPEPMGALATVGASNVAFAGRPVP' A
#
# COMPACT_ATOMS: atom_id res chain seq x y z
N MET A 1 7.54 9.00 17.43
CA MET A 1 7.20 9.59 16.12
C MET A 1 6.27 8.62 15.46
N ASP A 2 5.17 9.13 14.91
CA ASP A 2 4.03 8.32 14.46
C ASP A 2 4.18 7.83 13.00
N GLY A 3 5.43 7.79 12.51
CA GLY A 3 5.77 7.52 11.11
C GLY A 3 5.73 8.76 10.22
N ASP A 4 6.04 8.57 8.93
CA ASP A 4 5.89 9.59 7.89
C ASP A 4 4.54 9.47 7.19
N THR A 5 3.98 10.59 6.76
CA THR A 5 2.74 10.60 5.98
C THR A 5 3.01 10.30 4.50
N ILE A 6 2.30 9.32 3.95
CA ILE A 6 2.30 9.04 2.51
C ILE A 6 1.12 9.76 1.85
N PRO A 7 1.36 10.59 0.80
CA PRO A 7 0.28 11.24 0.05
C PRO A 7 -0.68 10.24 -0.62
N THR A 8 -1.95 10.57 -0.69
CA THR A 8 -2.94 9.80 -1.47
C THR A 8 -2.56 9.78 -2.95
N GLY A 9 -2.72 8.63 -3.59
CA GLY A 9 -2.37 8.43 -5.01
C GLY A 9 -0.92 7.99 -5.25
N THR A 10 -0.10 7.92 -4.19
CA THR A 10 1.22 7.28 -4.27
C THR A 10 1.05 5.80 -4.64
N GLU A 11 1.71 5.37 -5.70
CA GLU A 11 1.72 3.96 -6.08
C GLU A 11 2.67 3.18 -5.17
N GLY A 12 2.24 1.98 -4.77
CA GLY A 12 3.01 1.04 -3.96
C GLY A 12 2.73 -0.41 -4.36
N THR A 13 3.50 -1.34 -3.80
CA THR A 13 3.35 -2.77 -4.07
C THR A 13 2.63 -3.45 -2.91
N VAL A 14 1.57 -4.20 -3.20
CA VAL A 14 0.93 -5.04 -2.18
C VAL A 14 1.84 -6.23 -1.88
N VAL A 15 2.30 -6.34 -0.64
CA VAL A 15 3.21 -7.41 -0.18
C VAL A 15 2.53 -8.42 0.76
N ALA A 16 1.37 -8.09 1.32
CA ALA A 16 0.52 -9.03 2.05
C ALA A 16 -0.97 -8.67 1.95
N VAL A 17 -1.83 -9.69 2.11
CA VAL A 17 -3.29 -9.55 2.13
C VAL A 17 -3.81 -9.97 3.49
N TRP A 18 -4.63 -9.11 4.10
CA TRP A 18 -5.20 -9.34 5.42
C TRP A 18 -6.69 -9.66 5.34
N ARG A 19 -7.14 -10.61 6.18
CA ARG A 19 -8.56 -11.01 6.34
C ARG A 19 -9.30 -11.28 5.02
N GLY A 20 -8.61 -11.85 4.03
CA GLY A 20 -9.23 -12.17 2.74
C GLY A 20 -9.50 -10.96 1.83
N GLY A 21 -8.82 -9.84 2.07
CA GLY A 21 -8.92 -8.64 1.23
C GLY A 21 -9.61 -7.46 1.91
N GLU A 22 -9.82 -7.49 3.22
CA GLU A 22 -10.32 -6.31 3.95
C GLU A 22 -9.24 -5.21 4.05
N ALA A 23 -7.97 -5.60 4.05
CA ALA A 23 -6.83 -4.70 4.05
C ALA A 23 -5.59 -5.32 3.37
N TYR A 24 -4.64 -4.46 3.04
CA TYR A 24 -3.39 -4.81 2.35
C TYR A 24 -2.20 -4.19 3.06
N GLU A 25 -1.10 -4.93 3.16
CA GLU A 25 0.20 -4.36 3.47
C GLU A 25 0.80 -3.82 2.16
N VAL A 26 1.08 -2.52 2.11
CA VAL A 26 1.63 -1.85 0.93
C VAL A 26 3.03 -1.35 1.24
N GLU A 27 4.01 -1.75 0.42
CA GLU A 27 5.37 -1.21 0.42
C GLU A 27 5.46 -0.03 -0.55
N PHE A 28 6.00 1.08 -0.06
CA PHE A 28 6.25 2.29 -0.84
C PHE A 28 7.75 2.48 -1.11
N PRO A 29 8.12 3.02 -2.29
CA PRO A 29 9.52 3.27 -2.63
C PRO A 29 10.11 4.47 -1.88
N GLU A 30 9.27 5.42 -1.45
CA GLU A 30 9.68 6.60 -0.68
C GLU A 30 8.63 6.90 0.41
N PRO A 31 9.04 6.99 1.69
CA PRO A 31 10.36 6.70 2.22
C PRO A 31 10.80 5.26 1.95
N MET A 32 12.11 5.05 1.74
CA MET A 32 12.64 3.74 1.37
C MET A 32 12.30 2.68 2.42
N GLY A 33 11.59 1.62 2.00
CA GLY A 33 11.17 0.52 2.87
C GLY A 33 9.96 0.86 3.76
N ALA A 34 9.22 1.93 3.46
CA ALA A 34 8.00 2.26 4.19
C ALA A 34 6.89 1.23 3.92
N LEU A 35 6.28 0.75 5.00
CA LEU A 35 5.12 -0.15 4.97
C LEU A 35 3.91 0.53 5.60
N ALA A 36 2.74 0.34 4.99
CA ALA A 36 1.48 0.73 5.58
C ALA A 36 0.41 -0.33 5.41
N THR A 37 -0.37 -0.57 6.46
CA THR A 37 -1.61 -1.33 6.37
C THR A 37 -2.72 -0.40 5.88
N VAL A 38 -3.24 -0.65 4.69
CA VAL A 38 -4.25 0.18 4.01
C VAL A 38 -5.54 -0.61 3.84
N GLY A 39 -6.67 -0.03 4.26
CA GLY A 39 -7.99 -0.62 4.07
C GLY A 39 -8.38 -0.69 2.59
N ALA A 40 -9.12 -1.72 2.20
CA ALA A 40 -9.44 -1.98 0.79
C ALA A 40 -10.16 -0.82 0.08
N SER A 41 -10.97 -0.04 0.79
CA SER A 41 -11.66 1.14 0.24
C SER A 41 -10.72 2.28 -0.17
N ASN A 42 -9.46 2.26 0.27
CA ASN A 42 -8.45 3.27 -0.04
C ASN A 42 -7.45 2.81 -1.09
N VAL A 43 -7.65 1.63 -1.69
CA VAL A 43 -6.77 1.06 -2.70
C VAL A 43 -7.50 1.04 -4.04
N ALA A 44 -6.80 1.49 -5.09
CA ALA A 44 -7.22 1.33 -6.47
C ALA A 44 -6.11 0.61 -7.25
N PHE A 45 -6.49 -0.24 -8.20
CA PHE A 45 -5.52 -0.90 -9.07
C PHE A 45 -4.87 0.12 -10.00
N ALA A 46 -3.54 0.26 -9.92
CA ALA A 46 -2.77 1.23 -10.70
C ALA A 46 -2.62 0.86 -12.21
N GLY A 47 -3.25 -0.22 -12.67
CA GLY A 47 -3.26 -0.57 -14.09
C GLY A 47 -2.00 -1.31 -14.59
N ARG A 48 -1.08 -1.69 -13.70
CA ARG A 48 0.07 -2.54 -14.03
C ARG A 48 -0.11 -3.94 -13.42
N PRO A 49 -0.55 -4.95 -14.18
CA PRO A 49 -0.37 -6.32 -13.73
C PRO A 49 1.14 -6.60 -13.67
N VAL A 50 1.62 -7.07 -12.52
CA VAL A 50 2.91 -7.75 -12.47
C VAL A 50 2.81 -8.99 -13.38
N PRO A 51 3.74 -9.19 -14.33
CA PRO A 51 3.75 -10.36 -15.21
C PRO A 51 3.79 -11.70 -14.45
#